data_AF-A0A010YM07-F1
#
_entry.id   AF-A0A010YM07-F1
#
_cell.length_a   1.000
_cell.length_b   1.000
_cell.length_c   1.000
_cell.angle_alpha   90.00
_cell.angle_beta   90.00
_cell.angle_gamma   90.00
#
_symmetry.space_group_name_H-M   'P 1'
#
loop_
_entity.id
_entity.type
_entity.pdbx_description
1 polymer ?
#
loop_
_entity_poly.entity_id
_entity_poly.type
_entity_poly.pdbx_seq_one_letter_code
_entity_poly.pdbx_strand_id
1 'polypeptide(L)'
;MAETVEAALARSLDRAAEAAPEPAPDLAAALTRRYHQRTSRRSSGRSRLIVVAAAFAVVVVLATAITAVRTIRDQHPPTTVADARALAFLGPAAPVVERADYPDGAAIDQVWPTAWGEVSGTPPIARFLPGGRVLTAGPESPIVSLDATTGAKRAISPAGQSYFAIGEPANAGAEKWIVWAVLAAGGRAEIWRAPVDGGAAARVTTLEPITNVRPTELRLTVVDDVVLIDPYPGVTGRGNVGVLWVPLDGSSAPALIPGSHDYRYLQWPWFGSTAVMNNSTIWNAVTGERLTTPLNWESMSCSRSWCVGREQNVVLVGRHDGSDVRKLALAAGRSTYRIVADRFVVGTFAANGGSMYDLVARKYLTLPPAARSEQWETAQLSGATSTNPFYVWTVTAPGRPTSLRVLQVGKMR
;
A
#
# COMPACT_ATOMS: atom_id res chain seq x y z
N MET A 1 7.42 18.39 23.24
CA MET A 1 7.93 17.06 22.83
C MET A 1 8.24 16.95 21.33
N ALA A 2 7.63 17.73 20.42
CA ALA A 2 8.02 17.72 19.00
C ALA A 2 9.42 18.34 18.76
N GLU A 3 9.74 19.42 19.47
CA GLU A 3 11.01 20.16 19.38
C GLU A 3 12.25 19.31 19.70
N THR A 4 12.10 18.26 20.51
CA THR A 4 13.20 17.35 20.87
C THR A 4 13.54 16.34 19.77
N VAL A 5 12.59 16.00 18.89
CA VAL A 5 12.79 15.03 17.80
C VAL A 5 13.45 15.71 16.59
N GLU A 6 12.98 16.90 16.21
CA GLU A 6 13.61 17.69 15.14
C GLU A 6 15.05 18.07 15.50
N ALA A 7 15.30 18.47 16.75
CA ALA A 7 16.66 18.77 17.22
C ALA A 7 17.55 17.51 17.29
N ALA A 8 16.99 16.32 17.53
CA ALA A 8 17.75 15.07 17.50
C ALA A 8 18.08 14.65 16.06
N LEU A 9 17.14 14.82 15.13
CA LEU A 9 17.32 14.51 13.72
C LEU A 9 18.33 15.46 13.06
N ALA A 10 18.21 16.77 13.28
CA ALA A 10 19.16 17.75 12.77
C ALA A 10 20.60 17.43 13.24
N ARG A 11 20.78 17.16 14.53
CA ARG A 11 22.10 16.76 15.08
C ARG A 11 22.63 15.43 14.58
N SER A 12 21.77 14.52 14.11
CA SER A 12 22.20 13.25 13.50
C SER A 12 22.59 13.45 12.04
N LEU A 13 21.88 14.32 11.32
CA LEU A 13 22.17 14.66 9.93
C LEU A 13 23.44 15.49 9.82
N ASP A 14 23.66 16.45 10.72
CA ASP A 14 24.89 17.25 10.76
C ASP A 14 26.11 16.35 11.06
N ARG A 15 26.00 15.44 12.03
CA ARG A 15 27.08 14.47 12.31
C ARG A 15 27.35 13.52 11.14
N ALA A 16 26.31 13.11 10.41
CA ALA A 16 26.48 12.27 9.23
C ALA A 16 27.10 13.05 8.05
N ALA A 17 26.78 14.34 7.92
CA ALA A 17 27.36 15.22 6.91
C ALA A 17 28.83 15.54 7.22
N GLU A 18 29.18 15.78 8.49
CA GLU A 18 30.57 16.01 8.93
C GLU A 18 31.43 14.74 8.85
N ALA A 19 30.84 13.56 9.06
CA ALA A 19 31.53 12.27 8.95
C ALA A 19 31.60 11.74 7.52
N ALA A 20 30.93 12.38 6.56
CA ALA A 20 30.98 11.98 5.17
C ALA A 20 32.38 12.32 4.60
N PRO A 21 33.06 11.36 3.97
CA PRO A 21 34.32 11.66 3.30
C PRO A 21 34.07 12.72 2.21
N GLU A 22 34.97 13.70 2.11
CA GLU A 22 34.88 14.72 1.07
C GLU A 22 34.72 14.04 -0.29
N PRO A 23 33.70 14.40 -1.08
CA PRO A 23 33.50 13.80 -2.38
C PRO A 23 34.76 14.05 -3.20
N ALA A 24 35.30 12.97 -3.80
CA ALA A 24 36.44 13.09 -4.68
C ALA A 24 36.18 14.21 -5.71
N PRO A 25 37.15 15.10 -5.97
CA PRO A 25 36.93 16.31 -6.76
C PRO A 25 36.47 16.02 -8.19
N ASP A 26 36.60 14.78 -8.65
CA ASP A 26 36.18 14.29 -9.95
C ASP A 26 34.86 13.49 -9.94
N LEU A 27 34.20 13.30 -8.80
CA LEU A 27 33.01 12.45 -8.65
C LEU A 27 31.87 12.89 -9.59
N ALA A 28 31.60 14.19 -9.67
CA ALA A 28 30.60 14.74 -10.58
C ALA A 28 30.96 14.46 -12.06
N ALA A 29 32.22 14.64 -12.43
CA ALA A 29 32.71 14.36 -13.78
C ALA A 29 32.73 12.85 -14.11
N ALA A 30 32.96 11.99 -13.12
CA ALA A 30 32.94 10.54 -13.25
C ALA A 30 31.52 9.99 -13.45
N LEU A 31 30.53 10.56 -12.73
CA LEU A 31 29.12 10.23 -12.89
C LEU A 31 28.60 10.63 -14.27
N THR A 32 28.91 11.85 -14.73
CA THR A 32 28.53 12.33 -16.07
C THR A 32 29.18 11.47 -17.18
N ARG A 33 30.46 11.08 -17.03
CA ARG A 33 31.12 10.15 -17.97
C ARG A 33 30.46 8.77 -18.02
N ARG A 34 30.10 8.18 -16.87
CA ARG A 34 29.41 6.88 -16.82
C ARG A 34 28.02 6.94 -17.43
N TYR A 35 27.30 8.05 -17.23
CA TYR A 35 25.99 8.27 -17.84
C TYR A 35 26.08 8.30 -19.38
N HIS A 36 27.03 9.07 -19.93
CA HIS A 36 27.23 9.14 -21.39
C HIS A 36 27.76 7.84 -22.02
N GLN A 37 28.58 7.07 -21.30
CA GLN A 37 29.04 5.76 -21.79
C GLN A 37 27.92 4.71 -21.83
N ARG A 38 26.94 4.78 -20.93
CA ARG A 38 25.78 3.87 -20.94
C ARG A 38 24.80 4.20 -22.06
N THR A 39 24.63 5.48 -22.39
CA THR A 39 23.74 5.90 -23.48
C THR A 39 24.36 5.65 -24.85
N SER A 40 25.68 5.83 -25.03
CA SER A 40 26.34 5.59 -26.32
C SER A 40 26.51 4.10 -26.67
N ARG A 41 26.71 3.22 -25.68
CA ARG A 41 26.83 1.76 -25.91
C ARG A 41 25.52 1.09 -26.34
N ARG A 42 24.36 1.71 -26.08
CA ARG A 42 23.05 1.18 -26.53
C ARG A 42 22.73 1.52 -28.00
N SER A 43 23.42 2.48 -28.61
CA SER A 43 23.16 2.89 -30.00
C SER A 43 24.16 2.36 -31.03
N SER A 44 25.24 1.69 -30.61
CA SER A 44 26.35 1.31 -31.52
C SER A 44 26.34 -0.16 -31.95
N GLY A 45 25.17 -0.78 -32.04
CA GLY A 45 25.01 -2.21 -32.34
C GLY A 45 24.17 -2.50 -33.58
N ARG A 46 24.49 -1.93 -34.76
CA ARG A 46 24.21 -2.50 -36.10
C ARG A 46 24.77 -1.62 -37.25
N SER A 47 25.84 -2.14 -37.86
CA SER A 47 26.25 -2.09 -39.29
C SER A 47 26.30 -0.77 -40.09
N ARG A 48 27.49 -0.57 -40.69
CA ARG A 48 27.86 0.38 -41.76
C ARG A 48 27.21 0.03 -43.12
N LEU A 49 26.73 1.02 -43.89
CA LEU A 49 27.21 1.42 -45.24
C LEU A 49 26.23 2.39 -45.97
N ILE A 50 26.68 3.66 -46.10
CA ILE A 50 26.68 4.56 -47.28
C ILE A 50 25.38 4.81 -48.10
N VAL A 51 24.95 6.10 -48.00
CA VAL A 51 24.44 7.03 -49.04
C VAL A 51 23.13 6.70 -49.77
N VAL A 52 22.06 7.44 -49.43
CA VAL A 52 21.39 8.40 -50.36
C VAL A 52 20.88 9.59 -49.53
N ALA A 53 21.55 10.72 -49.66
CA ALA A 53 21.07 12.03 -49.23
C ALA A 53 20.02 12.51 -50.25
N ALA A 54 18.74 12.59 -49.83
CA ALA A 54 17.69 13.45 -50.40
C ALA A 54 16.27 13.13 -49.90
N ALA A 55 16.04 12.03 -49.16
CA ALA A 55 14.69 11.62 -48.73
C ALA A 55 14.45 11.72 -47.20
N PHE A 56 15.29 12.44 -46.46
CA PHE A 56 15.20 12.53 -44.99
C PHE A 56 14.36 13.70 -44.45
N ALA A 57 13.95 14.66 -45.30
CA ALA A 57 13.18 15.81 -44.83
C ALA A 57 11.68 15.49 -44.57
N VAL A 58 11.11 14.48 -45.23
CA VAL A 58 9.66 14.17 -45.10
C VAL A 58 9.38 13.09 -44.05
N VAL A 59 10.31 12.14 -43.83
CA VAL A 59 10.14 11.09 -42.81
C VAL A 59 10.41 11.62 -41.40
N VAL A 60 11.27 12.63 -41.24
CA VAL A 60 11.51 13.26 -39.93
C VAL A 60 10.27 14.00 -39.45
N VAL A 61 9.49 14.66 -40.33
CA VAL A 61 8.26 15.37 -39.94
C VAL A 61 7.14 14.39 -39.53
N LEU A 62 7.00 13.26 -40.24
CA LEU A 62 6.00 12.22 -39.89
C LEU A 62 6.41 11.39 -38.66
N ALA A 63 7.70 11.13 -38.46
CA ALA A 63 8.20 10.48 -37.25
C ALA A 63 8.10 11.42 -36.03
N THR A 64 8.35 12.73 -36.18
CA THR A 64 8.11 13.69 -35.09
C THR A 64 6.63 13.89 -34.80
N ALA A 65 5.73 13.80 -35.79
CA ALA A 65 4.29 13.89 -35.55
C ALA A 65 3.76 12.65 -34.79
N ILE A 66 4.21 11.44 -35.13
CA ILE A 66 3.77 10.20 -34.46
C ILE A 66 4.43 10.04 -33.08
N THR A 67 5.65 10.55 -32.89
CA THR A 67 6.31 10.54 -31.58
C THR A 67 5.78 11.66 -30.68
N ALA A 68 5.45 12.85 -31.23
CA ALA A 68 4.81 13.93 -30.48
C ALA A 68 3.40 13.55 -30.00
N VAL A 69 2.61 12.83 -30.81
CA VAL A 69 1.29 12.34 -30.39
C VAL A 69 1.38 11.24 -29.32
N ARG A 70 2.51 10.51 -29.21
CA ARG A 70 2.76 9.58 -28.10
C ARG A 70 3.34 10.27 -26.86
N THR A 71 4.23 11.24 -26.99
CA THR A 71 4.76 11.98 -25.82
C THR A 71 3.76 12.97 -25.22
N ILE A 72 2.79 13.49 -26.00
CA ILE A 72 1.70 14.31 -25.47
C ILE A 72 0.67 13.44 -24.71
N ARG A 73 0.60 12.13 -24.98
CA ARG A 73 -0.26 11.20 -24.24
C ARG A 73 0.30 10.83 -22.86
N ASP A 74 1.63 10.93 -22.69
CA ASP A 74 2.32 10.62 -21.42
C ASP A 74 2.71 11.88 -20.61
N GLN A 75 2.60 13.08 -21.20
CA GLN A 75 2.77 14.34 -20.49
C GLN A 75 1.44 14.78 -19.87
N HIS A 76 1.16 14.21 -18.70
CA HIS A 76 0.22 14.81 -17.77
C HIS A 76 0.72 16.22 -17.44
N PRO A 77 -0.14 17.26 -17.45
CA PRO A 77 0.26 18.60 -17.07
C PRO A 77 0.92 18.55 -15.68
N PRO A 78 2.00 19.31 -15.45
CA PRO A 78 2.62 19.36 -14.14
C PRO A 78 1.55 19.78 -13.13
N THR A 79 1.41 18.98 -12.08
CA THR A 79 0.66 19.29 -10.86
C THR A 79 0.88 20.76 -10.54
N THR A 80 -0.18 21.57 -10.53
CA THR A 80 0.03 22.99 -10.22
C THR A 80 0.65 23.07 -8.83
N VAL A 81 1.52 24.07 -8.61
CA VAL A 81 2.21 24.23 -7.31
C VAL A 81 1.23 24.30 -6.13
N ALA A 82 -0.01 24.73 -6.37
CA ALA A 82 -1.09 24.74 -5.39
C ALA A 82 -1.57 23.33 -5.02
N ASP A 83 -1.80 22.45 -6.00
CA ASP A 83 -2.23 21.07 -5.77
C ASP A 83 -1.12 20.23 -5.12
N ALA A 84 0.14 20.48 -5.51
CA ALA A 84 1.29 19.83 -4.90
C ALA A 84 1.48 20.27 -3.43
N ARG A 85 1.20 21.55 -3.09
CA ARG A 85 1.25 22.04 -1.70
C ARG A 85 0.15 21.46 -0.82
N ALA A 86 -1.06 21.29 -1.36
CA ALA A 86 -2.17 20.63 -0.64
C ALA A 86 -1.82 19.18 -0.28
N LEU A 87 -1.07 18.48 -1.16
CA LEU A 87 -0.62 17.11 -0.92
C LEU A 87 0.70 17.03 -0.11
N ALA A 88 1.55 18.06 -0.16
CA ALA A 88 2.82 18.09 0.57
C ALA A 88 2.65 18.17 2.10
N PHE A 89 1.48 18.60 2.59
CA PHE A 89 1.14 18.55 4.02
C PHE A 89 1.06 17.11 4.56
N LEU A 90 0.77 16.14 3.70
CA LEU A 90 0.63 14.74 4.07
C LEU A 90 2.03 14.12 4.22
N GLY A 91 2.54 14.08 5.44
CA GLY A 91 3.92 13.65 5.74
C GLY A 91 4.21 12.18 5.37
N PRO A 92 5.49 11.81 5.18
CA PRO A 92 5.87 10.43 4.86
C PRO A 92 5.59 9.48 6.02
N ALA A 93 5.16 8.26 5.68
CA ALA A 93 5.08 7.13 6.60
C ALA A 93 6.41 6.91 7.35
N ALA A 94 6.36 6.82 8.69
CA ALA A 94 7.54 6.52 9.50
C ALA A 94 8.08 5.11 9.18
N PRO A 95 9.41 4.94 9.04
CA PRO A 95 10.02 3.64 8.73
C PRO A 95 9.79 2.62 9.86
N VAL A 96 9.59 1.35 9.49
CA VAL A 96 9.39 0.21 10.41
C VAL A 96 10.74 -0.52 10.58
N VAL A 97 11.51 -0.16 11.61
CA VAL A 97 12.78 -0.83 11.98
C VAL A 97 12.78 -0.86 13.53
N GLU A 98 13.12 -1.93 14.27
CA GLU A 98 14.49 -2.46 14.35
C GLU A 98 14.73 -3.89 14.88
N ARG A 99 13.71 -4.67 15.28
CA ARG A 99 14.02 -6.05 15.71
C ARG A 99 14.22 -6.98 14.50
N ALA A 100 15.48 -7.28 14.17
CA ALA A 100 15.88 -8.32 13.21
C ALA A 100 16.62 -9.50 13.88
N ASP A 101 16.88 -9.38 15.18
CA ASP A 101 17.56 -10.39 15.99
C ASP A 101 16.56 -11.35 16.64
N TYR A 102 16.12 -12.31 15.86
CA TYR A 102 15.35 -13.48 16.29
C TYR A 102 15.78 -14.69 15.44
N PRO A 103 15.66 -15.93 15.93
CA PRO A 103 16.02 -17.11 15.16
C PRO A 103 15.06 -17.31 13.98
N ASP A 104 15.54 -17.95 12.90
CA ASP A 104 14.68 -18.32 11.78
C ASP A 104 13.60 -19.31 12.25
N GLY A 105 12.35 -19.09 11.83
CA GLY A 105 11.19 -19.86 12.27
C GLY A 105 10.63 -19.48 13.64
N ALA A 106 11.13 -18.40 14.28
CA ALA A 106 10.59 -17.92 15.55
C ALA A 106 9.08 -17.68 15.50
N ALA A 107 8.38 -18.01 16.59
CA ALA A 107 6.95 -17.76 16.71
C ALA A 107 6.70 -16.25 16.87
N ILE A 108 5.71 -15.74 16.13
CA ILE A 108 5.50 -14.30 16.01
C ILE A 108 5.10 -13.61 17.32
N ASP A 109 4.39 -14.33 18.18
CA ASP A 109 3.98 -13.91 19.52
C ASP A 109 5.15 -13.85 20.50
N GLN A 110 6.24 -14.57 20.23
CA GLN A 110 7.49 -14.48 20.98
C GLN A 110 8.35 -13.31 20.51
N VAL A 111 8.39 -13.03 19.20
CA VAL A 111 9.17 -11.92 18.64
C VAL A 111 8.52 -10.57 18.95
N TRP A 112 7.19 -10.47 18.81
CA TRP A 112 6.41 -9.26 19.07
C TRP A 112 5.15 -9.54 19.89
N PRO A 113 5.29 -9.82 21.20
CA PRO A 113 4.16 -10.15 22.07
C PRO A 113 3.11 -9.04 22.13
N THR A 114 3.51 -7.77 21.99
CA THR A 114 2.61 -6.62 22.02
C THR A 114 1.87 -6.36 20.70
N ALA A 115 2.36 -6.97 19.60
CA ALA A 115 1.73 -6.92 18.29
C ALA A 115 0.72 -8.05 18.10
N TRP A 116 0.80 -9.09 18.92
CA TRP A 116 -0.07 -10.26 18.86
C TRP A 116 -1.24 -10.15 19.85
N GLY A 117 -2.43 -10.55 19.42
CA GLY A 117 -3.62 -10.56 20.27
C GLY A 117 -4.66 -11.59 19.86
N GLU A 118 -5.51 -11.96 20.81
CA GLU A 118 -6.69 -12.79 20.61
C GLU A 118 -7.95 -11.96 20.88
N VAL A 119 -8.93 -12.07 19.97
CA VAL A 119 -10.26 -11.49 20.16
C VAL A 119 -11.26 -12.64 20.15
N SER A 120 -11.98 -12.82 21.25
CA SER A 120 -13.05 -13.81 21.37
C SER A 120 -14.36 -13.23 20.85
N GLY A 121 -15.06 -13.98 19.99
CA GLY A 121 -16.41 -13.64 19.53
C GLY A 121 -16.54 -13.48 18.01
N THR A 122 -17.78 -13.53 17.55
CA THR A 122 -18.18 -13.77 16.15
C THR A 122 -18.77 -12.59 15.36
N PRO A 123 -18.52 -11.30 15.65
CA PRO A 123 -18.80 -10.32 14.61
C PRO A 123 -17.66 -10.32 13.58
N PRO A 124 -17.94 -10.15 12.28
CA PRO A 124 -16.90 -9.87 11.29
C PRO A 124 -16.07 -8.67 11.76
N ILE A 125 -14.81 -8.93 12.08
CA ILE A 125 -13.87 -7.87 12.40
C ILE A 125 -13.60 -7.11 11.11
N ALA A 126 -13.96 -5.84 11.10
CA ALA A 126 -13.61 -4.96 10.02
C ALA A 126 -12.15 -4.52 10.15
N ARG A 127 -11.74 -4.12 11.36
CA ARG A 127 -10.47 -3.41 11.55
C ARG A 127 -9.99 -3.32 13.00
N PHE A 128 -8.67 -3.20 13.21
CA PHE A 128 -8.10 -2.84 14.51
C PHE A 128 -7.80 -1.34 14.61
N LEU A 129 -8.00 -0.81 15.81
CA LEU A 129 -7.75 0.59 16.16
C LEU A 129 -6.60 0.70 17.18
N PRO A 130 -5.99 1.90 17.30
CA PRO A 130 -5.10 2.21 18.40
C PRO A 130 -5.74 1.92 19.76
N GLY A 131 -4.91 1.52 20.73
CA GLY A 131 -5.35 1.24 22.11
C GLY A 131 -6.02 -0.14 22.31
N GLY A 132 -5.88 -1.07 21.37
CA GLY A 132 -6.42 -2.43 21.52
C GLY A 132 -7.93 -2.54 21.26
N ARG A 133 -8.52 -1.53 20.62
CA ARG A 133 -9.93 -1.57 20.17
C ARG A 133 -10.05 -2.25 18.82
N VAL A 134 -11.23 -2.80 18.55
CA VAL A 134 -11.59 -3.52 17.34
C VAL A 134 -12.84 -2.90 16.76
N LEU A 135 -12.80 -2.46 15.51
CA LEU A 135 -13.99 -2.19 14.74
C LEU A 135 -14.57 -3.50 14.23
N THR A 136 -15.80 -3.74 14.62
CA THR A 136 -16.62 -4.82 14.13
C THR A 136 -17.69 -4.22 13.24
N ALA A 137 -17.94 -4.85 12.11
CA ALA A 137 -18.98 -4.41 11.21
C ALA A 137 -19.53 -5.65 10.54
N GLY A 138 -20.84 -5.91 10.69
CA GLY A 138 -21.57 -6.96 9.94
C GLY A 138 -22.62 -6.40 8.96
N PRO A 139 -23.06 -7.19 7.97
CA PRO A 139 -24.15 -6.79 7.08
C PRO A 139 -25.34 -6.28 7.88
N GLU A 140 -25.85 -5.09 7.52
CA GLU A 140 -27.00 -4.42 8.17
C GLU A 140 -26.82 -4.10 9.67
N SER A 141 -25.62 -4.30 10.21
CA SER A 141 -25.26 -3.99 11.60
C SER A 141 -24.50 -2.66 11.66
N PRO A 142 -24.67 -1.87 12.73
CA PRO A 142 -23.84 -0.68 12.90
C PRO A 142 -22.36 -1.07 13.00
N ILE A 143 -21.49 -0.19 12.52
CA ILE A 143 -20.07 -0.24 12.85
C ILE A 143 -19.96 0.00 14.35
N VAL A 144 -19.33 -0.94 15.06
CA VAL A 144 -19.15 -0.90 16.51
C VAL A 144 -17.67 -0.97 16.82
N SER A 145 -17.19 -0.07 17.68
CA SER A 145 -15.90 -0.21 18.35
C SER A 145 -16.08 -1.10 19.59
N LEU A 146 -15.29 -2.15 19.68
CA LEU A 146 -15.18 -3.06 20.80
C LEU A 146 -13.83 -2.85 21.49
N ASP A 147 -13.83 -2.62 22.79
CA ASP A 147 -12.61 -2.72 23.60
C ASP A 147 -12.30 -4.21 23.81
N ALA A 148 -11.15 -4.69 23.31
CA ALA A 148 -10.80 -6.10 23.41
C ALA A 148 -10.48 -6.55 24.84
N THR A 149 -10.15 -5.63 25.74
CA THR A 149 -9.81 -5.93 27.13
C THR A 149 -11.06 -6.03 27.99
N THR A 150 -11.94 -5.04 27.87
CA THR A 150 -13.15 -4.94 28.73
C THR A 150 -14.39 -5.56 28.10
N GLY A 151 -14.38 -5.81 26.79
CA GLY A 151 -15.56 -6.21 26.03
C GLY A 151 -16.58 -5.09 25.81
N ALA A 152 -16.28 -3.85 26.24
CA ALA A 152 -17.19 -2.73 26.10
C ALA A 152 -17.43 -2.39 24.63
N LYS A 153 -18.70 -2.21 24.25
CA LYS A 153 -19.13 -1.90 22.88
C LYS A 153 -19.59 -0.45 22.78
N ARG A 154 -19.24 0.20 21.67
CA ARG A 154 -19.68 1.55 21.32
C ARG A 154 -20.06 1.61 19.84
N ALA A 155 -21.29 2.00 19.54
CA ALA A 155 -21.71 2.23 18.16
C ALA A 155 -21.01 3.47 17.58
N ILE A 156 -20.55 3.35 16.34
CA ILE A 156 -19.87 4.40 15.56
C ILE A 156 -20.74 4.87 14.41
N SER A 157 -21.43 3.94 13.72
CA SER A 157 -22.39 4.27 12.67
C SER A 157 -23.84 4.09 13.14
N PRO A 158 -24.81 4.72 12.45
CA PRO A 158 -26.22 4.39 12.61
C PRO A 158 -26.52 2.92 12.30
N ALA A 159 -27.59 2.38 12.89
CA ALA A 159 -28.10 1.06 12.57
C ALA A 159 -28.81 1.03 11.20
N GLY A 160 -28.91 -0.14 10.58
CA GLY A 160 -29.62 -0.34 9.31
C GLY A 160 -28.88 0.20 8.07
N GLN A 161 -27.61 0.59 8.20
CA GLN A 161 -26.77 0.96 7.06
C GLN A 161 -26.01 -0.27 6.53
N SER A 162 -26.12 -0.53 5.23
CA SER A 162 -25.28 -1.50 4.53
C SER A 162 -24.02 -0.79 4.04
N TYR A 163 -22.95 -0.89 4.82
CA TYR A 163 -21.63 -0.41 4.43
C TYR A 163 -20.92 -1.48 3.57
N PHE A 164 -20.03 -1.03 2.70
CA PHE A 164 -19.27 -1.94 1.81
C PHE A 164 -17.76 -1.65 1.79
N ALA A 165 -17.34 -0.51 2.35
CA ALA A 165 -15.94 -0.16 2.55
C ALA A 165 -15.76 0.58 3.87
N ILE A 166 -14.65 0.31 4.57
CA ILE A 166 -14.22 1.02 5.77
C ILE A 166 -12.82 1.56 5.50
N GLY A 167 -12.61 2.83 5.82
CA GLY A 167 -11.35 3.54 5.60
C GLY A 167 -10.23 3.00 6.45
N GLU A 168 -9.02 2.98 5.87
CA GLU A 168 -7.78 2.61 6.53
C GLU A 168 -6.94 3.87 6.79
N PRO A 169 -6.20 4.03 7.90
CA PRO A 169 -5.41 5.21 8.11
C PRO A 169 -4.09 5.03 7.34
N ALA A 170 -3.60 6.06 6.66
CA ALA A 170 -2.24 5.99 6.14
C ALA A 170 -1.23 5.89 7.28
N ASN A 171 -1.47 6.57 8.40
CA ASN A 171 -0.55 6.70 9.54
C ASN A 171 -1.08 6.02 10.83
N ALA A 172 -0.31 5.04 11.33
CA ALA A 172 -0.61 4.14 12.45
C ALA A 172 -0.94 4.76 13.82
N GLY A 173 -0.56 6.02 14.04
CA GLY A 173 -0.30 6.54 15.40
C GLY A 173 -1.32 7.51 15.98
N ALA A 174 -2.24 8.04 15.18
CA ALA A 174 -3.15 9.10 15.62
C ALA A 174 -4.46 9.04 14.84
N GLU A 175 -5.08 7.87 14.80
CA GLU A 175 -6.36 7.74 14.13
C GLU A 175 -7.43 8.53 14.89
N LYS A 176 -7.87 9.65 14.31
CA LYS A 176 -8.93 10.51 14.88
C LYS A 176 -10.30 10.14 14.35
N TRP A 177 -10.36 9.56 13.15
CA TRP A 177 -11.58 9.40 12.37
C TRP A 177 -11.75 7.96 11.91
N ILE A 178 -12.97 7.44 12.05
CA ILE A 178 -13.43 6.27 11.31
C ILE A 178 -14.17 6.78 10.08
N VAL A 179 -13.84 6.26 8.92
CA VAL A 179 -14.50 6.59 7.64
C VAL A 179 -15.11 5.32 7.07
N TRP A 180 -16.29 5.41 6.46
CA TRP A 180 -16.91 4.28 5.77
C TRP A 180 -17.72 4.74 4.55
N ALA A 181 -17.98 3.81 3.64
CA ALA A 181 -18.89 4.02 2.52
C ALA A 181 -20.15 3.18 2.68
N VAL A 182 -21.30 3.78 2.41
CA VAL A 182 -22.60 3.12 2.31
C VAL A 182 -23.17 3.27 0.91
N LEU A 183 -23.98 2.29 0.48
CA LEU A 183 -24.69 2.37 -0.79
C LEU A 183 -26.01 3.09 -0.58
N ALA A 184 -26.16 4.28 -1.15
CA ALA A 184 -27.38 5.06 -1.12
C ALA A 184 -28.32 4.70 -2.28
N ALA A 185 -29.56 5.22 -2.20
CA ALA A 185 -30.54 5.09 -3.27
C ALA A 185 -29.98 5.60 -4.61
N GLY A 186 -30.25 4.84 -5.67
CA GLY A 186 -29.73 5.12 -7.02
C GLY A 186 -28.30 4.62 -7.28
N GLY A 187 -27.74 3.78 -6.41
CA GLY A 187 -26.41 3.18 -6.61
C GLY A 187 -25.24 4.13 -6.34
N ARG A 188 -25.51 5.27 -5.69
CA ARG A 188 -24.49 6.23 -5.28
C ARG A 188 -23.78 5.77 -4.02
N ALA A 189 -22.49 6.06 -3.91
CA ALA A 189 -21.75 5.82 -2.68
C ALA A 189 -21.76 7.07 -1.81
N GLU A 190 -22.19 6.96 -0.56
CA GLU A 190 -22.01 8.04 0.42
C GLU A 190 -20.83 7.71 1.32
N ILE A 191 -19.91 8.65 1.46
CA ILE A 191 -18.77 8.54 2.35
C ILE A 191 -19.12 9.27 3.64
N TRP A 192 -18.98 8.58 4.75
CA TRP A 192 -19.31 9.04 6.09
C TRP A 192 -18.08 8.98 6.99
N ARG A 193 -18.08 9.79 8.05
CA ARG A 193 -17.08 9.76 9.10
C ARG A 193 -17.70 9.88 10.49
N ALA A 194 -16.96 9.42 11.50
CA ALA A 194 -17.21 9.69 12.90
C ALA A 194 -15.89 9.72 13.68
N PRO A 195 -15.81 10.39 14.83
CA PRO A 195 -14.62 10.31 15.69
C PRO A 195 -14.38 8.87 16.15
N VAL A 196 -13.11 8.47 16.27
CA VAL A 196 -12.71 7.13 16.75
C VAL A 196 -13.25 6.81 18.14
N ASP A 197 -13.35 7.85 18.99
CA ASP A 197 -13.85 7.75 20.35
C ASP A 197 -15.38 7.85 20.43
N GLY A 198 -16.07 7.86 19.29
CA GLY A 198 -17.50 8.04 19.19
C GLY A 198 -17.92 9.51 19.12
N GLY A 199 -19.13 9.73 18.63
CA GLY A 199 -19.67 11.05 18.33
C GLY A 199 -20.70 10.95 17.21
N ALA A 200 -21.22 12.11 16.78
CA ALA A 200 -22.14 12.16 15.67
C ALA A 200 -21.44 11.79 14.36
N ALA A 201 -22.04 10.88 13.59
CA ALA A 201 -21.63 10.59 12.23
C ALA A 201 -21.95 11.80 11.33
N ALA A 202 -21.05 12.14 10.44
CA ALA A 202 -21.22 13.19 9.45
C ALA A 202 -20.93 12.66 8.05
N ARG A 203 -21.75 13.04 7.07
CA ARG A 203 -21.48 12.72 5.67
C ARG A 203 -20.35 13.62 5.17
N VAL A 204 -19.32 13.00 4.62
CA VAL A 204 -18.17 13.68 3.99
C VAL A 204 -18.55 14.08 2.56
N THR A 205 -19.07 13.13 1.78
CA THR A 205 -19.42 13.38 0.38
C THR A 205 -20.38 12.31 -0.17
N THR A 206 -20.94 12.57 -1.35
CA THR A 206 -21.67 11.61 -2.16
C THR A 206 -20.95 11.48 -3.50
N LEU A 207 -20.57 10.26 -3.86
CA LEU A 207 -20.01 9.94 -5.17
C LEU A 207 -21.15 9.60 -6.12
N GLU A 208 -21.10 10.20 -7.31
CA GLU A 208 -21.94 9.77 -8.42
C GLU A 208 -21.72 8.28 -8.73
N PRO A 209 -22.71 7.58 -9.30
CA PRO A 209 -22.56 6.17 -9.62
C PRO A 209 -21.34 5.98 -10.53
N ILE A 210 -20.28 5.39 -9.97
CA ILE A 210 -19.08 5.11 -10.76
C ILE A 210 -19.42 3.92 -11.63
N THR A 211 -19.78 4.18 -12.89
CA THR A 211 -20.07 3.10 -13.84
C THR A 211 -18.92 2.09 -13.84
N ASN A 212 -19.26 0.80 -13.69
CA ASN A 212 -18.32 -0.34 -13.67
C ASN A 212 -17.44 -0.52 -12.42
N VAL A 213 -17.66 0.22 -11.33
CA VAL A 213 -17.01 -0.09 -10.03
C VAL A 213 -18.06 -0.69 -9.12
N ARG A 214 -17.85 -1.95 -8.71
CA ARG A 214 -18.72 -2.54 -7.69
C ARG A 214 -18.47 -1.82 -6.37
N PRO A 215 -19.48 -1.64 -5.50
CA PRO A 215 -19.26 -1.07 -4.18
C PRO A 215 -18.10 -1.75 -3.42
N THR A 216 -18.01 -3.08 -3.50
CA THR A 216 -16.92 -3.89 -2.91
C THR A 216 -15.52 -3.58 -3.42
N GLU A 217 -15.40 -2.78 -4.47
CA GLU A 217 -14.15 -2.40 -5.10
C GLU A 217 -13.72 -0.98 -4.69
N LEU A 218 -14.49 -0.25 -3.88
CA LEU A 218 -14.02 1.01 -3.34
C LEU A 218 -13.03 0.80 -2.19
N ARG A 219 -11.89 1.46 -2.24
CA ARG A 219 -10.97 1.57 -1.10
C ARG A 219 -10.95 2.98 -0.57
N LEU A 220 -10.93 3.10 0.75
CA LEU A 220 -10.87 4.37 1.46
C LEU A 220 -9.60 4.39 2.28
N THR A 221 -8.83 5.48 2.17
CA THR A 221 -7.66 5.72 3.04
C THR A 221 -7.75 7.10 3.65
N VAL A 222 -7.59 7.20 4.97
CA VAL A 222 -7.56 8.46 5.71
C VAL A 222 -6.11 8.91 5.86
N VAL A 223 -5.77 10.04 5.26
CA VAL A 223 -4.45 10.69 5.41
C VAL A 223 -4.70 12.03 6.08
N ASP A 224 -4.34 12.11 7.35
CA ASP A 224 -4.63 13.27 8.21
C ASP A 224 -6.12 13.64 8.19
N ASP A 225 -6.47 14.82 7.66
CA ASP A 225 -7.86 15.31 7.54
C ASP A 225 -8.44 15.14 6.13
N VAL A 226 -7.88 14.22 5.33
CA VAL A 226 -8.31 13.91 3.96
C VAL A 226 -8.67 12.43 3.82
N VAL A 227 -9.70 12.14 3.03
CA VAL A 227 -10.00 10.79 2.55
C VAL A 227 -9.54 10.64 1.11
N LEU A 228 -8.64 9.71 0.87
CA LEU A 228 -8.32 9.18 -0.44
C LEU A 228 -9.31 8.07 -0.80
N ILE A 229 -9.85 8.16 -2.01
CA ILE A 229 -10.82 7.22 -2.55
C ILE A 229 -10.17 6.58 -3.76
N ASP A 230 -9.83 5.30 -3.63
CA ASP A 230 -9.23 4.48 -4.67
C ASP A 230 -10.32 3.53 -5.21
N PRO A 231 -11.02 3.90 -6.30
CA PRO A 231 -11.93 2.99 -6.98
C PRO A 231 -11.10 1.88 -7.63
N TYR A 232 -11.10 0.70 -7.04
CA TYR A 232 -10.45 -0.47 -7.62
C TYR A 232 -11.24 -0.85 -8.88
N PRO A 233 -10.67 -0.77 -10.09
CA PRO A 233 -11.36 -1.35 -11.22
C PRO A 233 -11.34 -2.87 -11.00
N GLY A 234 -12.52 -3.48 -10.91
CA GLY A 234 -12.65 -4.89 -11.22
C GLY A 234 -11.94 -5.20 -12.54
N VAL A 235 -11.53 -6.45 -12.72
CA VAL A 235 -10.72 -7.01 -13.83
C VAL A 235 -11.25 -6.67 -15.25
N THR A 236 -12.38 -5.99 -15.37
CA THR A 236 -13.08 -5.64 -16.60
C THR A 236 -12.71 -4.24 -17.12
N GLY A 237 -11.42 -3.98 -17.37
CA GLY A 237 -10.84 -3.02 -18.33
C GLY A 237 -11.63 -1.79 -18.82
N ARG A 238 -12.39 -1.08 -17.98
CA ARG A 238 -13.20 0.08 -18.40
C ARG A 238 -13.17 1.18 -17.35
N GLY A 239 -12.37 2.21 -17.63
CA GLY A 239 -12.35 3.49 -16.91
C GLY A 239 -11.27 3.58 -15.84
N ASN A 240 -10.17 4.24 -16.15
CA ASN A 240 -9.13 4.58 -15.17
C ASN A 240 -9.57 5.84 -14.41
N VAL A 241 -10.38 5.64 -13.37
CA VAL A 241 -10.95 6.74 -12.58
C VAL A 241 -9.87 7.47 -11.75
N GLY A 242 -8.71 6.84 -11.54
CA GLY A 242 -7.62 7.38 -10.73
C GLY A 242 -7.99 7.52 -9.26
N VAL A 243 -7.07 8.06 -8.45
CA VAL A 243 -7.30 8.23 -7.00
C VAL A 243 -7.92 9.60 -6.76
N LEU A 244 -9.09 9.62 -6.15
CA LEU A 244 -9.74 10.86 -5.73
C LEU A 244 -9.30 11.22 -4.31
N TRP A 245 -9.41 12.50 -3.96
CA TRP A 245 -9.27 12.98 -2.60
C TRP A 245 -10.43 13.90 -2.23
N VAL A 246 -10.80 13.91 -0.96
CA VAL A 246 -11.82 14.80 -0.41
C VAL A 246 -11.48 15.17 1.04
N PRO A 247 -11.59 16.46 1.44
CA PRO A 247 -11.47 16.85 2.84
C PRO A 247 -12.49 16.12 3.73
N LEU A 248 -12.07 15.67 4.92
CA LEU A 248 -12.96 14.97 5.86
C LEU A 248 -14.13 15.84 6.32
N ASP A 249 -13.97 17.15 6.36
CA ASP A 249 -15.05 18.08 6.69
C ASP A 249 -16.11 18.22 5.59
N GLY A 250 -15.87 17.67 4.39
CA GLY A 250 -16.77 17.79 3.25
C GLY A 250 -16.82 19.20 2.66
N SER A 251 -15.82 20.04 2.95
CA SER A 251 -15.80 21.44 2.52
C SER A 251 -15.65 21.62 1.01
N SER A 252 -15.22 20.58 0.28
CA SER A 252 -15.16 20.57 -1.17
C SER A 252 -15.69 19.26 -1.78
N ALA A 253 -16.08 19.31 -3.06
CA ALA A 253 -16.36 18.10 -3.83
C ALA A 253 -15.09 17.24 -3.97
N PRO A 254 -15.23 15.91 -4.15
CA PRO A 254 -14.12 15.02 -4.44
C PRO A 254 -13.40 15.46 -5.72
N ALA A 255 -12.09 15.55 -5.66
CA ALA A 255 -11.26 15.93 -6.78
C ALA A 255 -10.28 14.81 -7.11
N LEU A 256 -9.97 14.65 -8.40
CA LEU A 256 -8.95 13.72 -8.84
C LEU A 256 -7.56 14.21 -8.39
N ILE A 257 -6.74 13.32 -7.84
CA ILE A 257 -5.32 13.63 -7.63
C ILE A 257 -4.65 13.79 -9.00
N PRO A 258 -4.06 14.96 -9.32
CA PRO A 258 -3.47 15.20 -10.64
C PRO A 258 -2.42 14.13 -11.00
N GLY A 259 -2.55 13.53 -12.18
CA GLY A 259 -1.63 12.48 -12.65
C GLY A 259 -1.89 11.07 -12.10
N SER A 260 -2.93 10.89 -11.25
CA SER A 260 -3.31 9.57 -10.74
C SER A 260 -4.14 8.72 -11.72
N HIS A 261 -4.40 9.22 -12.93
CA HIS A 261 -4.98 8.41 -14.00
C HIS A 261 -4.12 7.17 -14.22
N ASP A 262 -4.75 6.00 -14.21
CA ASP A 262 -4.09 4.70 -14.39
C ASP A 262 -3.18 4.32 -13.19
N TYR A 263 -3.39 4.95 -12.04
CA TYR A 263 -2.75 4.60 -10.78
C TYR A 263 -3.78 4.30 -9.70
N ARG A 264 -3.35 3.50 -8.73
CA ARG A 264 -4.11 3.10 -7.54
C ARG A 264 -3.29 3.33 -6.29
N TYR A 265 -3.95 3.51 -5.15
CA TYR A 265 -3.26 3.73 -3.88
C TYR A 265 -2.48 2.48 -3.44
N LEU A 266 -1.19 2.63 -3.07
CA LEU A 266 -0.38 1.56 -2.47
C LEU A 266 0.01 1.85 -1.03
N GLN A 267 0.57 3.02 -0.75
CA GLN A 267 0.88 3.49 0.58
C GLN A 267 1.17 4.97 0.44
N TRP A 268 0.76 5.83 1.35
CA TRP A 268 1.07 7.25 1.20
C TRP A 268 2.59 7.50 1.23
N PRO A 269 3.20 8.25 0.28
CA PRO A 269 2.62 8.95 -0.89
C PRO A 269 2.72 8.20 -2.24
N TRP A 270 2.97 6.91 -2.25
CA TRP A 270 3.17 6.03 -3.41
C TRP A 270 1.89 5.40 -3.95
N PHE A 271 1.66 5.56 -5.25
CA PHE A 271 0.62 4.90 -6.02
C PHE A 271 1.22 3.92 -7.03
N GLY A 272 0.51 2.86 -7.36
CA GLY A 272 0.94 1.81 -8.29
C GLY A 272 0.16 1.88 -9.59
N SER A 273 0.82 1.64 -10.72
CA SER A 273 0.14 1.63 -12.01
C SER A 273 -0.87 0.49 -12.10
N THR A 274 -2.06 0.78 -12.63
CA THR A 274 -3.12 -0.20 -12.95
C THR A 274 -3.01 -0.75 -14.37
N ALA A 275 -2.20 -0.13 -15.24
CA ALA A 275 -2.04 -0.53 -16.63
C ALA A 275 -1.51 -1.96 -16.78
N VAL A 276 -0.74 -2.41 -15.78
CA VAL A 276 -0.30 -3.78 -15.63
C VAL A 276 -0.73 -4.22 -14.24
N MET A 277 -1.41 -5.35 -14.10
CA MET A 277 -1.96 -5.85 -12.81
C MET A 277 -0.89 -6.09 -11.72
N ASN A 278 0.37 -5.77 -11.98
CA ASN A 278 1.50 -6.01 -11.11
C ASN A 278 2.09 -4.81 -10.37
N ASN A 279 1.56 -3.60 -10.57
CA ASN A 279 2.13 -2.36 -10.04
C ASN A 279 3.64 -2.21 -10.38
N SER A 280 4.07 -2.70 -11.56
CA SER A 280 5.49 -2.66 -11.96
C SER A 280 6.08 -1.25 -12.05
N THR A 281 5.22 -0.24 -12.18
CA THR A 281 5.59 1.15 -12.00
C THR A 281 4.84 1.71 -10.81
N ILE A 282 5.57 2.39 -9.93
CA ILE A 282 5.03 3.15 -8.81
C ILE A 282 5.41 4.62 -8.95
N TRP A 283 4.54 5.48 -8.45
CA TRP A 283 4.62 6.94 -8.58
C TRP A 283 4.40 7.59 -7.22
N ASN A 284 5.29 8.49 -6.82
CA ASN A 284 5.14 9.31 -5.63
C ASN A 284 4.28 10.54 -5.96
N ALA A 285 3.08 10.59 -5.42
CA ALA A 285 2.10 11.66 -5.67
C ALA A 285 2.55 13.04 -5.18
N VAL A 286 3.50 13.10 -4.24
CA VAL A 286 4.04 14.36 -3.69
C VAL A 286 5.23 14.85 -4.49
N THR A 287 6.21 13.97 -4.77
CA THR A 287 7.48 14.37 -5.42
C THR A 287 7.46 14.24 -6.93
N GLY A 288 6.49 13.54 -7.51
CA GLY A 288 6.47 13.19 -8.93
C GLY A 288 7.43 12.04 -9.30
N GLU A 289 8.21 11.52 -8.35
CA GLU A 289 9.16 10.44 -8.57
C GLU A 289 8.46 9.19 -9.10
N ARG A 290 9.07 8.52 -10.09
CA ARG A 290 8.58 7.25 -10.63
C ARG A 290 9.65 6.19 -10.52
N LEU A 291 9.26 5.02 -10.07
CA LEU A 291 10.11 3.84 -10.01
C LEU A 291 9.48 2.75 -10.85
N THR A 292 10.23 2.19 -11.79
CA THR A 292 9.81 1.04 -12.60
C THR A 292 10.73 -0.13 -12.32
N THR A 293 10.15 -1.28 -11.97
CA THR A 293 10.93 -2.50 -11.75
C THR A 293 11.32 -3.14 -13.07
N PRO A 294 12.57 -3.65 -13.22
CA PRO A 294 12.94 -4.47 -14.37
C PRO A 294 12.43 -5.92 -14.27
N LEU A 295 11.83 -6.29 -13.13
CA LEU A 295 11.30 -7.62 -12.87
C LEU A 295 10.03 -7.88 -13.68
N ASN A 296 9.88 -9.10 -14.18
CA ASN A 296 8.73 -9.50 -15.00
C ASN A 296 8.22 -10.88 -14.58
N TRP A 297 7.61 -10.94 -13.40
CA TRP A 297 7.05 -12.17 -12.84
C TRP A 297 5.52 -12.22 -13.01
N GLU A 298 4.98 -13.43 -13.08
CA GLU A 298 3.54 -13.67 -13.08
C GLU A 298 2.94 -13.24 -11.73
N SER A 299 1.76 -12.60 -11.79
CA SER A 299 1.05 -12.11 -10.60
C SER A 299 1.93 -11.27 -9.66
N MET A 300 2.94 -10.59 -10.22
CA MET A 300 3.84 -9.77 -9.45
C MET A 300 3.05 -8.68 -8.70
N SER A 301 3.51 -8.29 -7.53
CA SER A 301 2.97 -7.18 -6.78
C SER A 301 4.15 -6.44 -6.16
N CYS A 302 4.27 -5.16 -6.47
CA CYS A 302 5.32 -4.31 -5.96
C CYS A 302 4.81 -3.35 -4.88
N SER A 303 5.68 -3.16 -3.89
CA SER A 303 5.69 -2.09 -2.89
C SER A 303 6.81 -1.12 -3.25
N ARG A 304 7.14 -0.15 -2.39
CA ARG A 304 8.22 0.81 -2.67
C ARG A 304 9.58 0.12 -2.84
N SER A 305 9.94 -0.76 -1.92
CA SER A 305 11.29 -1.33 -1.87
C SER A 305 11.36 -2.75 -2.41
N TRP A 306 10.23 -3.45 -2.48
CA TRP A 306 10.18 -4.88 -2.80
C TRP A 306 9.11 -5.21 -3.84
N CYS A 307 9.37 -6.25 -4.61
CA CYS A 307 8.40 -6.91 -5.47
C CYS A 307 8.35 -8.40 -5.13
N VAL A 308 7.16 -8.98 -5.13
CA VAL A 308 6.93 -10.42 -4.96
C VAL A 308 6.13 -10.93 -6.16
N GLY A 309 6.44 -12.11 -6.68
CA GLY A 309 5.77 -12.64 -7.86
C GLY A 309 6.02 -14.14 -8.07
N ARG A 310 5.60 -14.67 -9.21
CA ARG A 310 5.85 -16.07 -9.59
C ARG A 310 6.65 -16.19 -10.88
N GLU A 311 7.51 -17.18 -10.90
CA GLU A 311 8.18 -17.65 -12.11
C GLU A 311 8.26 -19.18 -12.03
N GLN A 312 7.73 -19.87 -13.04
CA GLN A 312 7.79 -21.34 -13.13
C GLN A 312 7.28 -22.06 -11.86
N ASN A 313 6.14 -21.62 -11.31
CA ASN A 313 5.53 -22.10 -10.05
C ASN A 313 6.36 -21.85 -8.77
N VAL A 314 7.45 -21.10 -8.84
CA VAL A 314 8.22 -20.67 -7.67
C VAL A 314 7.84 -19.25 -7.32
N VAL A 315 7.62 -18.97 -6.03
CA VAL A 315 7.43 -17.59 -5.58
C VAL A 315 8.80 -16.96 -5.41
N LEU A 316 8.96 -15.80 -6.04
CA LEU A 316 10.17 -14.99 -5.99
C LEU A 316 9.88 -13.70 -5.23
N VAL A 317 10.91 -13.21 -4.56
CA VAL A 317 10.95 -11.85 -4.03
C VAL A 317 12.26 -11.20 -4.40
N GLY A 318 12.22 -9.90 -4.68
CA GLY A 318 13.39 -9.11 -5.03
C GLY A 318 13.15 -7.65 -4.72
N ARG A 319 14.21 -6.86 -4.68
CA ARG A 319 14.10 -5.41 -4.54
C ARG A 319 13.44 -4.82 -5.78
N HIS A 320 12.78 -3.68 -5.62
CA HIS A 320 12.11 -3.01 -6.71
C HIS A 320 13.06 -2.68 -7.88
N ASP A 321 14.33 -2.40 -7.59
CA ASP A 321 15.37 -2.14 -8.60
C ASP A 321 15.87 -3.41 -9.34
N GLY A 322 15.34 -4.59 -9.00
CA GLY A 322 15.71 -5.88 -9.57
C GLY A 322 16.86 -6.59 -8.86
N SER A 323 17.43 -6.01 -7.80
CA SER A 323 18.47 -6.64 -7.00
C SER A 323 17.89 -7.62 -5.95
N ASP A 324 18.77 -8.40 -5.31
CA ASP A 324 18.43 -9.32 -4.20
C ASP A 324 17.27 -10.30 -4.50
N VAL A 325 17.19 -10.77 -5.75
CA VAL A 325 16.19 -11.77 -6.16
C VAL A 325 16.47 -13.10 -5.48
N ARG A 326 15.44 -13.65 -4.84
CA ARG A 326 15.50 -14.95 -4.14
C ARG A 326 14.19 -15.71 -4.23
N LYS A 327 14.30 -17.02 -4.08
CA LYS A 327 13.17 -17.95 -4.03
C LYS A 327 12.63 -18.00 -2.60
N LEU A 328 11.31 -17.97 -2.45
CA LEU A 328 10.62 -18.24 -1.20
C LEU A 328 10.09 -19.67 -1.22
N ALA A 329 10.28 -20.39 -0.11
CA ALA A 329 9.75 -21.73 0.10
C ALA A 329 8.26 -21.64 0.47
N LEU A 330 7.43 -21.23 -0.50
CA LEU A 330 5.98 -21.14 -0.37
C LEU A 330 5.32 -22.44 -0.86
N ALA A 331 4.16 -22.79 -0.30
CA ALA A 331 3.41 -23.97 -0.72
C ALA A 331 3.18 -23.95 -2.23
N ALA A 332 3.44 -25.08 -2.90
CA ALA A 332 2.99 -25.29 -4.26
C ALA A 332 1.45 -25.21 -4.28
N GLY A 333 0.89 -24.13 -4.82
CA GLY A 333 -0.56 -23.91 -4.84
C GLY A 333 -0.93 -22.50 -5.28
N ARG A 334 -2.24 -22.19 -5.33
CA ARG A 334 -2.76 -20.82 -5.58
C ARG A 334 -2.63 -19.90 -4.35
N SER A 335 -1.52 -19.97 -3.63
CA SER A 335 -1.25 -19.09 -2.49
C SER A 335 -1.26 -17.63 -2.94
N THR A 336 -2.17 -16.85 -2.36
CA THR A 336 -2.12 -15.40 -2.40
C THR A 336 -0.96 -14.94 -1.53
N TYR A 337 -0.13 -14.04 -2.06
CA TYR A 337 0.95 -13.41 -1.31
C TYR A 337 0.85 -11.89 -1.47
N ARG A 338 1.26 -11.17 -0.43
CA ARG A 338 1.32 -9.70 -0.49
C ARG A 338 2.48 -9.19 0.35
N ILE A 339 3.12 -8.13 -0.14
CA ILE A 339 4.09 -7.35 0.63
C ILE A 339 3.34 -6.36 1.50
N VAL A 340 3.73 -6.28 2.75
CA VAL A 340 3.07 -5.49 3.76
C VAL A 340 4.08 -4.77 4.65
N ALA A 341 3.77 -3.51 4.95
CA ALA A 341 4.69 -2.56 5.58
C ALA A 341 6.07 -2.48 4.90
N ASP A 342 6.12 -2.73 3.57
CA ASP A 342 7.36 -2.74 2.77
C ASP A 342 8.47 -3.65 3.34
N ARG A 343 8.08 -4.66 4.15
CA ARG A 343 9.01 -5.51 4.91
C ARG A 343 8.61 -6.97 4.97
N PHE A 344 7.33 -7.28 5.04
CA PHE A 344 6.88 -8.66 5.25
C PHE A 344 6.16 -9.19 4.02
N VAL A 345 6.46 -10.42 3.62
CA VAL A 345 5.62 -11.19 2.71
C VAL A 345 4.76 -12.13 3.54
N VAL A 346 3.45 -12.00 3.42
CA VAL A 346 2.51 -12.95 4.03
C VAL A 346 1.76 -13.69 2.94
N GLY A 347 1.53 -14.97 3.19
CA GLY A 347 0.78 -15.88 2.35
C GLY A 347 0.60 -17.22 3.05
N THR A 348 0.05 -18.20 2.35
CA THR A 348 -0.06 -19.57 2.85
C THR A 348 1.22 -20.34 2.50
N PHE A 349 2.05 -20.63 3.50
CA PHE A 349 3.29 -21.41 3.37
C PHE A 349 3.00 -22.90 3.67
N ALA A 350 3.66 -23.82 2.96
CA ALA A 350 3.33 -25.24 3.08
C ALA A 350 3.79 -25.83 4.41
N ALA A 351 3.07 -26.85 4.86
CA ALA A 351 3.37 -27.79 5.95
C ALA A 351 3.11 -27.33 7.40
N ASN A 352 3.18 -26.04 7.77
CA ASN A 352 3.21 -25.66 9.20
C ASN A 352 2.19 -24.58 9.65
N GLY A 353 1.09 -24.40 8.94
CA GLY A 353 0.18 -23.26 9.18
C GLY A 353 0.77 -21.98 8.59
N GLY A 354 0.00 -20.88 8.59
CA GLY A 354 0.45 -19.62 7.99
C GLY A 354 1.85 -19.21 8.47
N SER A 355 2.65 -18.64 7.59
CA SER A 355 3.96 -18.09 7.95
C SER A 355 4.07 -16.67 7.41
N MET A 356 5.03 -15.91 7.92
CA MET A 356 5.38 -14.59 7.42
C MET A 356 6.87 -14.58 7.15
N TYR A 357 7.28 -14.00 6.02
CA TYR A 357 8.70 -13.87 5.68
C TYR A 357 9.13 -12.42 5.83
N ASP A 358 10.11 -12.17 6.70
CA ASP A 358 10.74 -10.85 6.85
C ASP A 358 11.78 -10.67 5.75
N LEU A 359 11.53 -9.69 4.87
CA LEU A 359 12.37 -9.38 3.72
C LEU A 359 13.70 -8.73 4.10
N VAL A 360 13.75 -8.04 5.22
CA VAL A 360 14.95 -7.38 5.73
C VAL A 360 15.80 -8.38 6.49
N ALA A 361 15.21 -9.07 7.47
CA ALA A 361 15.92 -10.06 8.28
C ALA A 361 16.23 -11.36 7.52
N ARG A 362 15.53 -11.61 6.41
CA ARG A 362 15.61 -12.83 5.58
C ARG A 362 15.25 -14.10 6.35
N LYS A 363 14.29 -13.99 7.26
CA LYS A 363 13.87 -15.05 8.18
C LYS A 363 12.37 -15.28 8.08
N TYR A 364 11.97 -16.53 8.23
CA TYR A 364 10.59 -16.93 8.43
C TYR A 364 10.19 -16.70 9.87
N LEU A 365 8.92 -16.35 10.04
CA LEU A 365 8.21 -16.29 11.29
C LEU A 365 7.03 -17.26 11.19
N THR A 366 6.84 -18.03 12.24
CA THR A 366 5.73 -18.97 12.34
C THR A 366 4.57 -18.32 13.08
N LEU A 367 3.35 -18.68 12.70
CA LEU A 367 2.22 -18.42 13.57
C LEU A 367 2.33 -19.32 14.81
N PRO A 368 1.77 -18.90 15.95
CA PRO A 368 1.74 -19.75 17.12
C PRO A 368 1.04 -21.07 16.77
N PRO A 369 1.52 -22.20 17.32
CA PRO A 369 0.93 -23.50 17.00
C PRO A 369 -0.57 -23.48 17.32
N ALA A 370 -1.39 -23.91 16.37
CA ALA A 370 -2.80 -24.22 16.63
C ALA A 370 -2.86 -25.33 17.69
N ALA A 371 -3.86 -25.32 18.57
CA ALA A 371 -4.24 -26.54 19.26
C ALA A 371 -4.52 -27.64 18.22
N ARG A 372 -4.33 -28.92 18.56
CA ARG A 372 -4.46 -30.04 17.59
C ARG A 372 -5.80 -30.10 16.83
N SER A 373 -6.83 -29.42 17.32
CA SER A 373 -8.16 -29.33 16.73
C SER A 373 -8.47 -27.98 16.07
N GLU A 374 -7.50 -27.06 16.01
CA GLU A 374 -7.67 -25.71 15.49
C GLU A 374 -7.22 -25.62 14.03
N GLN A 375 -8.07 -25.03 13.19
CA GLN A 375 -7.73 -24.70 11.82
C GLN A 375 -7.48 -23.20 11.69
N TRP A 376 -6.32 -22.85 11.13
CA TRP A 376 -5.98 -21.48 10.77
C TRP A 376 -6.48 -21.18 9.36
N GLU A 377 -7.39 -20.22 9.26
CA GLU A 377 -7.77 -19.65 7.98
C GLU A 377 -7.36 -18.18 7.95
N THR A 378 -6.75 -17.75 6.84
CA THR A 378 -6.48 -16.33 6.62
C THR A 378 -7.81 -15.63 6.37
N ALA A 379 -8.33 -14.93 7.38
CA ALA A 379 -9.66 -14.33 7.32
C ALA A 379 -9.63 -13.03 6.51
N GLN A 380 -8.67 -12.16 6.82
CA GLN A 380 -8.58 -10.85 6.18
C GLN A 380 -7.18 -10.25 6.32
N LEU A 381 -6.70 -9.68 5.22
CA LEU A 381 -5.63 -8.70 5.24
C LEU A 381 -6.25 -7.33 5.00
N SER A 382 -6.30 -6.51 6.05
CA SER A 382 -6.67 -5.10 5.93
C SER A 382 -5.50 -4.24 6.42
N GLY A 383 -5.37 -3.05 5.83
CA GLY A 383 -4.23 -2.19 6.04
C GLY A 383 -3.00 -2.59 5.22
N ALA A 384 -3.12 -3.41 4.17
CA ALA A 384 -1.96 -3.74 3.33
C ALA A 384 -1.28 -2.50 2.75
N THR A 385 -2.07 -1.45 2.57
CA THR A 385 -1.65 -0.13 2.09
C THR A 385 -1.50 0.91 3.20
N SER A 386 -1.64 0.50 4.47
CA SER A 386 -1.42 1.33 5.65
C SER A 386 -0.03 1.10 6.23
N THR A 387 0.42 2.05 7.05
CA THR A 387 1.63 1.88 7.89
C THR A 387 1.43 0.97 9.10
N ASN A 388 0.18 0.59 9.40
CA ASN A 388 -0.15 -0.40 10.43
C ASN A 388 -1.08 -1.48 9.88
N PRO A 389 -0.56 -2.31 8.98
CA PRO A 389 -1.30 -3.45 8.50
C PRO A 389 -1.64 -4.36 9.66
N PHE A 390 -2.79 -5.02 9.58
CA PHE A 390 -3.08 -6.11 10.47
C PHE A 390 -3.44 -7.35 9.68
N TYR A 391 -2.97 -8.47 10.20
CA TYR A 391 -3.34 -9.78 9.71
C TYR A 391 -4.27 -10.42 10.71
N VAL A 392 -5.42 -10.86 10.21
CA VAL A 392 -6.41 -11.58 11.00
C VAL A 392 -6.47 -13.00 10.49
N TRP A 393 -6.30 -13.94 11.42
CA TRP A 393 -6.60 -15.34 11.21
C TRP A 393 -7.83 -15.73 12.00
N THR A 394 -8.73 -16.47 11.36
CA THR A 394 -9.79 -17.19 12.04
C THR A 394 -9.22 -18.50 12.57
N VAL A 395 -9.50 -18.76 13.83
CA VAL A 395 -9.21 -20.02 14.50
C VAL A 395 -10.55 -20.66 14.84
N THR A 396 -10.82 -21.78 14.18
CA THR A 396 -12.03 -22.58 14.41
C THR A 396 -11.65 -23.89 15.08
N ALA A 397 -12.35 -24.24 16.17
CA ALA A 397 -12.23 -25.52 16.84
C ALA A 397 -13.63 -26.13 17.06
N PRO A 398 -13.79 -27.47 16.93
CA PRO A 398 -15.06 -28.14 17.21
C PRO A 398 -15.59 -27.80 18.61
N GLY A 399 -16.85 -27.35 18.68
CA GLY A 399 -17.52 -27.03 19.94
C GLY A 399 -17.06 -25.74 20.62
N ARG A 400 -16.22 -24.91 19.98
CA ARG A 400 -15.81 -23.60 20.48
C ARG A 400 -16.27 -22.48 19.55
N PRO A 401 -16.59 -21.29 20.07
CA PRO A 401 -16.76 -20.10 19.23
C PRO A 401 -15.50 -19.86 18.41
N THR A 402 -15.66 -19.44 17.15
CA THR A 402 -14.54 -18.94 16.34
C THR A 402 -13.84 -17.82 17.09
N SER A 403 -12.52 -17.91 17.22
CA SER A 403 -11.68 -16.85 17.75
C SER A 403 -10.84 -16.23 16.65
N LEU A 404 -10.46 -14.96 16.83
CA LEU A 404 -9.69 -14.21 15.86
C LEU A 404 -8.31 -13.93 16.45
N ARG A 405 -7.27 -14.36 15.74
CA ARG A 405 -5.86 -14.13 16.07
C ARG A 405 -5.34 -13.02 15.21
N VAL A 406 -4.72 -12.02 15.84
CA VAL A 406 -4.45 -10.75 15.18
C VAL A 406 -3.02 -10.35 15.40
N LEU A 407 -2.41 -9.93 14.30
CA LEU A 407 -1.08 -9.38 14.28
C LEU A 407 -1.12 -7.94 13.78
N GLN A 408 -0.70 -6.99 14.62
CA GLN A 408 -0.59 -5.57 14.29
C GLN A 408 0.84 -5.25 13.84
N VAL A 409 1.08 -5.23 12.53
CA VAL A 409 2.43 -5.10 11.94
C VAL A 409 3.08 -3.76 12.31
N GLY A 410 2.31 -2.68 12.45
CA GLY A 410 2.83 -1.38 12.87
C GLY A 410 3.32 -1.32 14.31
N LYS A 411 2.98 -2.31 15.16
CA LYS A 411 3.53 -2.49 16.51
C LYS A 411 4.82 -3.32 16.55
N MET A 412 5.29 -3.85 15.42
CA MET A 412 6.53 -4.64 15.33
C MET A 412 7.81 -3.78 15.31
N ARG A 413 7.79 -2.66 16.02
CA ARG A 413 8.90 -1.72 16.08
C ARG A 413 9.93 -2.18 17.10
#